data_AF-A0A077Z1L3-F1
#
_entry.id   AF-A0A077Z1L3-F1
#
_cell.length_a   1.000
_cell.length_b   1.000
_cell.length_c   1.000
_cell.angle_alpha   90.00
_cell.angle_beta   90.00
_cell.angle_gamma   90.00
#
_symmetry.space_group_name_H-M   'P 1'
#
loop_
_entity.id
_entity.type
_entity.pdbx_description
1 polymer ?
#
loop_
_entity_poly.entity_id
_entity_poly.type
_entity_poly.pdbx_seq_one_letter_code
_entity_poly.pdbx_strand_id
1 'polypeptide(L)'
;MSGVPGGQGQSQSHLRQAVTGAVSVPVQRRCQAPSSSVGRSYEDMGIRDVWKSNLRDEIDCMSYVVENYPVIAMDTEFPGIVARPIGDFRSTADYQYQLMRCNVHLLKLIQVGFSFFTHDGRRPPGISTWQFNFSFNLAEDMYAHDSIQLLQKSGIDFDRLQRDGISTFKFAELLLTSGLVLMDNVLWLSFHSGYDFGYMIKILSGLMLPETESGFFETLKLYFPVVYDVKHLMNATKNLRGGLQEIADILQVERIGPQHQAGSDSLLTGATFFRMKELCFDGNIDPERYAGYLYGLSSSGQNASEVVLPGVSTSSEDGTTSRQRMKNDFAHPMNEKHGVVELDVNGEIESGQKDPSVLGTDVSLNAALSVGHGDQKNEEESTAVQEISQAADTDESSEGPKEI
;
A
#
# COMPACT_ATOMS: atom_id res chain seq x y z
N MET A 1 -25.50 68.05 19.69
CA MET A 1 -24.59 68.13 18.53
C MET A 1 -24.23 66.67 18.20
N SER A 2 -24.99 66.04 17.29
CA SER A 2 -24.59 65.81 15.87
C SER A 2 -23.32 64.95 15.80
N GLY A 3 -23.38 63.63 15.59
CA GLY A 3 -23.76 62.95 14.32
C GLY A 3 -22.46 62.61 13.56
N VAL A 4 -22.23 61.48 12.89
CA VAL A 4 -23.07 60.40 12.32
C VAL A 4 -22.21 59.12 12.22
N PRO A 5 -22.74 57.88 12.38
CA PRO A 5 -22.07 56.66 11.94
C PRO A 5 -22.58 56.18 10.57
N GLY A 6 -21.70 55.70 9.69
CA GLY A 6 -22.09 55.13 8.40
C GLY A 6 -20.95 54.32 7.75
N GLY A 7 -21.28 53.16 7.20
CA GLY A 7 -20.31 52.26 6.55
C GLY A 7 -20.63 50.77 6.70
N GLN A 8 -21.72 50.30 6.09
CA GLN A 8 -21.95 48.86 5.91
C GLN A 8 -21.17 48.36 4.69
N GLY A 9 -20.32 47.34 4.87
CA GLY A 9 -19.69 46.61 3.78
C GLY A 9 -20.37 45.25 3.58
N GLN A 10 -21.11 45.10 2.49
CA GLN A 10 -21.54 43.79 1.98
C GLN A 10 -20.70 43.45 0.74
N SER A 11 -20.12 42.25 0.69
CA SER A 11 -19.55 41.71 -0.54
C SER A 11 -19.43 40.18 -0.50
N GLN A 12 -19.71 39.55 -1.64
CA GLN A 12 -19.40 38.16 -1.99
C GLN A 12 -20.17 37.02 -1.28
N SER A 13 -21.50 37.03 -1.45
CA SER A 13 -22.18 35.83 -1.95
C SER A 13 -22.29 35.91 -3.50
N HIS A 14 -22.88 34.89 -4.15
CA HIS A 14 -23.08 34.77 -5.62
C HIS A 14 -21.89 34.27 -6.47
N LEU A 15 -21.51 32.98 -6.36
CA LEU A 15 -21.09 32.18 -7.53
C LEU A 15 -21.13 30.65 -7.29
N ARG A 16 -22.31 30.01 -7.21
CA ARG A 16 -22.47 28.52 -7.31
C ARG A 16 -23.92 28.04 -7.48
N GLN A 17 -24.58 28.45 -8.57
CA GLN A 17 -25.84 27.85 -9.04
C GLN A 17 -25.90 27.90 -10.58
N ALA A 18 -25.45 26.84 -11.27
CA ALA A 18 -25.79 26.51 -12.68
C ALA A 18 -25.07 25.23 -13.19
N VAL A 19 -25.32 24.06 -12.60
CA VAL A 19 -25.14 22.76 -13.30
C VAL A 19 -26.26 21.81 -12.88
N THR A 20 -27.40 21.91 -13.56
CA THR A 20 -28.50 20.94 -13.49
C THR A 20 -28.49 20.12 -14.77
N GLY A 21 -28.32 18.78 -14.70
CA GLY A 21 -28.33 18.00 -15.94
C GLY A 21 -27.90 16.53 -15.91
N ALA A 22 -27.80 15.87 -14.76
CA ALA A 22 -27.62 14.42 -14.71
C ALA A 22 -28.34 13.85 -13.48
N VAL A 23 -29.17 12.81 -13.70
CA VAL A 23 -29.88 12.12 -12.63
C VAL A 23 -28.91 11.16 -11.95
N SER A 24 -28.26 11.60 -10.89
CA SER A 24 -27.43 10.73 -10.05
C SER A 24 -28.31 9.82 -9.18
N VAL A 25 -28.16 8.51 -9.37
CA VAL A 25 -28.69 7.53 -8.41
C VAL A 25 -27.91 7.70 -7.09
N PRO A 26 -28.56 7.71 -5.91
CA PRO A 26 -27.84 7.90 -4.65
C PRO A 26 -26.82 6.79 -4.42
N VAL A 27 -25.53 7.14 -4.33
CA VAL A 27 -24.41 6.20 -4.15
C VAL A 27 -24.61 5.28 -2.94
N GLN A 28 -25.26 5.78 -1.88
CA GLN A 28 -25.67 5.01 -0.70
C GLN A 28 -26.49 3.73 -1.00
N ARG A 29 -27.18 3.63 -2.14
CA ARG A 29 -27.88 2.39 -2.55
C ARG A 29 -26.95 1.35 -3.18
N ARG A 30 -25.77 1.75 -3.66
CA ARG A 30 -24.82 0.87 -4.38
C ARG A 30 -23.93 0.07 -3.44
N CYS A 31 -23.65 0.59 -2.24
CA CYS A 31 -22.90 -0.13 -1.19
C CYS A 31 -23.71 -1.25 -0.51
N GLN A 32 -25.00 -1.40 -0.84
CA GLN A 32 -25.87 -2.45 -0.32
C GLN A 32 -25.80 -3.67 -1.24
N ALA A 33 -25.29 -4.79 -0.72
CA ALA A 33 -25.18 -6.03 -1.48
C ALA A 33 -26.57 -6.54 -1.94
N PRO A 34 -26.72 -7.00 -3.20
CA PRO A 34 -27.97 -7.60 -3.66
C PRO A 34 -28.16 -8.99 -3.03
N SER A 35 -29.31 -9.20 -2.39
CA SER A 35 -29.63 -10.47 -1.74
C SER A 35 -30.06 -11.55 -2.75
N SER A 36 -29.09 -12.31 -3.28
CA SER A 36 -29.36 -13.53 -4.05
C SER A 36 -28.35 -14.63 -3.74
N SER A 37 -28.84 -15.77 -3.28
CA SER A 37 -28.04 -16.92 -2.85
C SER A 37 -27.50 -17.74 -4.02
N VAL A 38 -26.20 -18.07 -3.99
CA VAL A 38 -25.63 -19.44 -3.99
C VAL A 38 -24.11 -19.31 -4.05
N GLY A 39 -23.43 -19.81 -3.01
CA GLY A 39 -22.00 -19.54 -2.74
C GLY A 39 -21.82 -18.26 -1.92
N ARG A 40 -21.08 -18.33 -0.79
CA ARG A 40 -20.69 -17.12 -0.05
C ARG A 40 -19.60 -16.42 -0.84
N SER A 41 -19.96 -15.35 -1.52
CA SER A 41 -19.01 -14.39 -2.09
C SER A 41 -18.25 -13.67 -0.97
N TYR A 42 -17.12 -13.03 -1.30
CA TYR A 42 -16.48 -12.10 -0.37
C TYR A 42 -17.40 -10.93 -0.02
N GLU A 43 -18.32 -10.54 -0.91
CA GLU A 43 -19.31 -9.48 -0.66
C GLU A 43 -20.29 -9.86 0.48
N ASP A 44 -20.67 -11.14 0.58
CA ASP A 44 -21.48 -11.66 1.70
C ASP A 44 -20.74 -11.59 3.05
N MET A 45 -19.41 -11.49 3.01
CA MET A 45 -18.54 -11.27 4.17
C MET A 45 -18.24 -9.79 4.42
N GLY A 46 -18.72 -8.89 3.56
CA GLY A 46 -18.46 -7.46 3.59
C GLY A 46 -17.11 -7.02 3.00
N ILE A 47 -16.46 -7.90 2.22
CA ILE A 47 -15.19 -7.66 1.53
C ILE A 47 -15.45 -7.48 0.02
N ARG A 48 -15.12 -6.33 -0.53
CA ARG A 48 -15.25 -5.98 -1.95
C ARG A 48 -13.90 -6.12 -2.65
N ASP A 49 -13.81 -7.04 -3.60
CA ASP A 49 -12.71 -7.06 -4.54
C ASP A 49 -12.76 -5.86 -5.49
N VAL A 50 -11.63 -5.16 -5.61
CA VAL A 50 -11.43 -4.03 -6.51
C VAL A 50 -10.40 -4.42 -7.57
N TRP A 51 -10.79 -4.20 -8.83
CA TRP A 51 -10.03 -4.47 -10.04
C TRP A 51 -10.04 -3.20 -10.91
N LYS A 52 -9.30 -3.21 -12.03
CA LYS A 52 -9.27 -2.09 -12.98
C LYS A 52 -10.66 -1.62 -13.44
N SER A 53 -11.63 -2.53 -13.51
CA SER A 53 -13.00 -2.28 -13.99
C SER A 53 -13.91 -1.52 -13.03
N ASN A 54 -13.73 -1.63 -11.70
CA ASN A 54 -14.55 -0.96 -10.69
C ASN A 54 -13.78 0.04 -9.81
N LEU A 55 -12.47 0.20 -10.02
CA LEU A 55 -11.58 1.07 -9.22
C LEU A 55 -12.13 2.47 -8.91
N ARG A 56 -12.69 3.18 -9.91
CA ARG A 56 -13.24 4.53 -9.69
C ARG A 56 -14.49 4.50 -8.82
N ASP A 57 -15.45 3.66 -9.19
CA ASP A 57 -16.73 3.51 -8.49
C ASP A 57 -16.52 3.14 -7.00
N GLU A 58 -15.56 2.26 -6.70
CA GLU A 58 -15.28 1.85 -5.32
C GLU A 58 -14.54 2.92 -4.51
N ILE A 59 -13.57 3.64 -5.08
CA ILE A 59 -12.91 4.76 -4.39
C ILE A 59 -13.92 5.90 -4.13
N ASP A 60 -14.82 6.19 -5.09
CA ASP A 60 -15.92 7.13 -4.88
C ASP A 60 -16.85 6.67 -3.75
N CYS A 61 -17.19 5.38 -3.65
CA CYS A 61 -17.94 4.83 -2.51
C CYS A 61 -17.20 5.04 -1.18
N MET A 62 -15.89 4.77 -1.14
CA MET A 62 -15.08 4.90 0.07
C MET A 62 -14.95 6.34 0.55
N SER A 63 -14.93 7.32 -0.36
CA SER A 63 -14.98 8.75 -0.03
C SER A 63 -16.23 9.14 0.77
N TYR A 64 -17.37 8.48 0.57
CA TYR A 64 -18.57 8.69 1.41
C TYR A 64 -18.55 7.87 2.71
N VAL A 65 -17.84 6.74 2.73
CA VAL A 65 -17.75 5.87 3.91
C VAL A 65 -16.84 6.50 4.97
N VAL A 66 -15.69 7.06 4.57
CA VAL A 66 -14.72 7.64 5.50
C VAL A 66 -15.30 8.80 6.34
N GLU A 67 -16.28 9.54 5.82
CA GLU A 67 -16.98 10.62 6.54
C GLU A 67 -17.63 10.13 7.86
N ASN A 68 -18.09 8.88 7.89
CA ASN A 68 -18.81 8.29 9.03
C ASN A 68 -18.01 7.18 9.73
N TYR A 69 -17.00 6.62 9.04
CA TYR A 69 -16.15 5.54 9.50
C TYR A 69 -14.66 5.92 9.31
N PRO A 70 -14.16 6.92 10.05
CA PRO A 70 -12.84 7.54 9.82
C PRO A 70 -11.66 6.73 10.38
N VAL A 71 -11.87 5.49 10.81
CA VAL A 71 -10.81 4.59 11.25
C VAL A 71 -10.58 3.52 10.18
N ILE A 72 -9.41 3.53 9.56
CA ILE A 72 -9.05 2.64 8.45
C ILE A 72 -7.98 1.67 8.94
N ALA A 73 -8.31 0.38 9.02
CA ALA A 73 -7.30 -0.66 9.18
C ALA A 73 -6.75 -1.08 7.81
N MET A 74 -5.45 -1.32 7.76
CA MET A 74 -4.68 -1.51 6.54
C MET A 74 -3.67 -2.65 6.67
N ASP A 75 -3.50 -3.39 5.59
CA ASP A 75 -2.53 -4.49 5.43
C ASP A 75 -2.16 -4.62 3.93
N THR A 76 -0.99 -5.18 3.61
CA THR A 76 -0.55 -5.40 2.22
C THR A 76 0.00 -6.78 1.93
N GLU A 77 -0.23 -7.27 0.71
CA GLU A 77 0.44 -8.45 0.18
C GLU A 77 1.44 -8.05 -0.91
N PHE A 78 2.65 -8.57 -0.83
CA PHE A 78 3.77 -8.25 -1.72
C PHE A 78 4.72 -9.45 -1.85
N PRO A 79 5.59 -9.50 -2.88
CA PRO A 79 6.34 -10.71 -3.22
C PRO A 79 7.60 -10.95 -2.35
N GLY A 80 7.52 -10.63 -1.05
CA GLY A 80 8.55 -10.93 -0.06
C GLY A 80 9.77 -10.00 -0.10
N ILE A 81 10.95 -10.60 0.13
CA ILE A 81 12.26 -9.93 0.22
C ILE A 81 13.21 -10.67 -0.71
N VAL A 82 13.82 -9.95 -1.66
CA VAL A 82 14.73 -10.49 -2.69
C VAL A 82 16.15 -9.93 -2.61
N ALA A 83 16.35 -8.84 -1.87
CA ALA A 83 17.64 -8.17 -1.76
C ALA A 83 18.04 -7.88 -0.31
N ARG A 84 19.34 -7.73 -0.08
CA ARG A 84 19.89 -7.15 1.15
C ARG A 84 20.78 -5.96 0.80
N PRO A 85 20.68 -4.83 1.52
CA PRO A 85 21.60 -3.72 1.33
C PRO A 85 22.97 -4.12 1.88
N ILE A 86 24.02 -3.89 1.09
CA ILE A 86 25.42 -3.86 1.53
C ILE A 86 25.71 -2.44 2.01
N GLY A 87 26.48 -2.30 3.09
CA GLY A 87 26.99 -1.00 3.53
C GLY A 87 27.26 -0.94 5.03
N ASP A 88 27.72 0.21 5.48
CA ASP A 88 27.83 0.55 6.91
C ASP A 88 26.51 1.20 7.38
N PHE A 89 25.85 0.58 8.36
CA PHE A 89 24.58 1.05 8.91
C PHE A 89 24.78 1.68 10.29
N ARG A 90 24.07 2.79 10.56
CA ARG A 90 24.23 3.58 11.80
C ARG A 90 23.67 2.88 13.03
N SER A 91 22.67 2.00 12.83
CA SER A 91 22.00 1.24 13.88
C SER A 91 21.26 0.04 13.29
N THR A 92 20.74 -0.85 14.14
CA THR A 92 19.83 -1.92 13.70
C THR A 92 18.57 -1.36 13.04
N ALA A 93 18.03 -0.24 13.52
CA ALA A 93 16.85 0.41 12.94
C ALA A 93 17.13 0.97 11.53
N ASP A 94 18.29 1.61 11.35
CA ASP A 94 18.78 2.07 10.04
C ASP A 94 18.94 0.89 9.06
N TYR A 95 19.52 -0.23 9.51
CA TYR A 95 19.59 -1.44 8.67
C TYR A 95 18.20 -1.99 8.30
N GLN A 96 17.23 -2.05 9.23
CA GLN A 96 15.85 -2.47 8.90
C GLN A 96 15.19 -1.49 7.92
N TYR A 97 15.42 -0.19 8.08
CA TYR A 97 14.92 0.83 7.16
C TYR A 97 15.51 0.66 5.76
N GLN A 98 16.84 0.51 5.62
CA GLN A 98 17.47 0.31 4.31
C GLN A 98 17.05 -1.03 3.67
N LEU A 99 16.87 -2.09 4.47
CA LEU A 99 16.38 -3.39 3.99
C LEU A 99 14.95 -3.28 3.43
N MET A 100 14.07 -2.56 4.13
CA MET A 100 12.74 -2.24 3.63
C MET A 100 12.81 -1.37 2.37
N ARG A 101 13.58 -0.27 2.39
CA ARG A 101 13.71 0.69 1.30
C ARG A 101 14.12 0.00 -0.01
N CYS A 102 15.18 -0.80 -0.02
CA CYS A 102 15.66 -1.42 -1.24
C CYS A 102 14.65 -2.43 -1.82
N ASN A 103 14.04 -3.28 -0.97
CA ASN A 103 13.04 -4.25 -1.43
C ASN A 103 11.76 -3.58 -1.91
N VAL A 104 11.26 -2.55 -1.20
CA VAL A 104 10.09 -1.78 -1.65
C VAL A 104 10.37 -1.04 -2.96
N HIS A 105 11.60 -0.59 -3.25
CA HIS A 105 11.95 -0.01 -4.55
C HIS A 105 11.90 -1.05 -5.68
N LEU A 106 12.55 -2.20 -5.49
CA LEU A 106 12.66 -3.28 -6.48
C LEU A 106 11.33 -3.95 -6.81
N LEU A 107 10.47 -4.14 -5.81
CA LEU A 107 9.28 -4.99 -5.91
C LEU A 107 8.00 -4.20 -6.22
N LYS A 108 7.01 -4.89 -6.77
CA LYS A 108 5.64 -4.39 -6.98
C LYS A 108 4.71 -4.92 -5.90
N LEU A 109 3.77 -4.07 -5.47
CA LEU A 109 2.67 -4.41 -4.58
C LEU A 109 1.69 -5.37 -5.29
N ILE A 110 1.17 -6.37 -4.58
CA ILE A 110 0.20 -7.35 -5.13
C ILE A 110 -1.23 -7.02 -4.67
N GLN A 111 -1.43 -6.79 -3.37
CA GLN A 111 -2.71 -6.29 -2.84
C GLN A 111 -2.52 -5.21 -1.76
N VAL A 112 -3.56 -4.39 -1.56
CA VAL A 112 -3.78 -3.65 -0.31
C VAL A 112 -5.23 -3.82 0.15
N GLY A 113 -5.43 -4.01 1.45
CA GLY A 113 -6.75 -4.08 2.08
C GLY A 113 -7.01 -2.83 2.90
N PHE A 114 -8.21 -2.23 2.76
CA PHE A 114 -8.68 -1.14 3.61
C PHE A 114 -10.01 -1.50 4.26
N SER A 115 -10.05 -1.59 5.59
CA SER A 115 -11.23 -1.92 6.38
C SER A 115 -11.67 -0.74 7.24
N PHE A 116 -12.95 -0.36 7.15
CA PHE A 116 -13.48 0.86 7.73
C PHE A 116 -14.22 0.63 9.05
N PHE A 117 -14.00 1.50 10.02
CA PHE A 117 -14.58 1.45 11.35
C PHE A 117 -14.90 2.85 11.88
N THR A 118 -15.84 2.94 12.82
CA THR A 118 -16.00 4.09 13.71
C THR A 118 -14.92 4.08 14.81
N HIS A 119 -14.75 5.18 15.55
CA HIS A 119 -13.83 5.24 16.70
C HIS A 119 -14.18 4.28 17.86
N ASP A 120 -15.40 3.73 17.87
CA ASP A 120 -15.88 2.69 18.78
C ASP A 120 -15.92 1.28 18.15
N GLY A 121 -15.34 1.08 16.97
CA GLY A 121 -15.11 -0.24 16.37
C GLY A 121 -16.29 -0.84 15.59
N ARG A 122 -17.33 -0.07 15.29
CA ARG A 122 -18.43 -0.52 14.43
C ARG A 122 -18.06 -0.38 12.95
N ARG A 123 -18.37 -1.40 12.15
CA ARG A 123 -18.16 -1.43 10.70
C ARG A 123 -19.34 -0.81 9.93
N PRO A 124 -19.14 -0.31 8.70
CA PRO A 124 -20.23 -0.02 7.77
C PRO A 124 -21.16 -1.23 7.56
N PRO A 125 -22.47 -1.02 7.37
CA PRO A 125 -23.39 -2.08 6.98
C PRO A 125 -23.17 -2.48 5.51
N GLY A 126 -23.09 -3.78 5.22
CA GLY A 126 -22.79 -4.29 3.89
C GLY A 126 -21.28 -4.38 3.67
N ILE A 127 -20.78 -3.70 2.62
CA ILE A 127 -19.33 -3.63 2.37
C ILE A 127 -18.67 -2.75 3.43
N SER A 128 -17.69 -3.33 4.13
CA SER A 128 -16.88 -2.66 5.15
C SER A 128 -15.39 -2.68 4.84
N THR A 129 -14.98 -3.45 3.83
CA THR A 129 -13.58 -3.70 3.46
C THR A 129 -13.44 -3.74 1.96
N TRP A 130 -12.37 -3.11 1.45
CA TRP A 130 -12.00 -3.12 0.03
C TRP A 130 -10.63 -3.77 -0.14
N GLN A 131 -10.56 -4.76 -1.02
CA GLN A 131 -9.35 -5.50 -1.38
C GLN A 131 -8.93 -5.10 -2.79
N PHE A 132 -7.87 -4.30 -2.92
CA PHE A 132 -7.38 -3.82 -4.20
C PHE A 132 -6.37 -4.81 -4.76
N ASN A 133 -6.62 -5.27 -5.99
CA ASN A 133 -5.79 -6.26 -6.68
C ASN A 133 -4.96 -5.56 -7.77
N PHE A 134 -3.64 -5.48 -7.59
CA PHE A 134 -2.75 -4.72 -8.49
C PHE A 134 -2.23 -5.55 -9.68
N SER A 135 -1.82 -4.87 -10.74
CA SER A 135 -1.22 -5.50 -11.91
C SER A 135 0.16 -6.08 -11.57
N PHE A 136 0.30 -7.40 -11.70
CA PHE A 136 1.54 -8.14 -11.42
C PHE A 136 1.75 -9.22 -12.48
N ASN A 137 2.98 -9.41 -12.95
CA ASN A 137 3.32 -10.36 -14.01
C ASN A 137 4.48 -11.29 -13.59
N LEU A 138 4.18 -12.57 -13.34
CA LEU A 138 5.17 -13.58 -12.92
C LEU A 138 6.29 -13.86 -13.94
N ALA A 139 6.17 -13.38 -15.19
CA ALA A 139 7.21 -13.51 -16.21
C ALA A 139 8.15 -12.29 -16.30
N GLU A 140 7.78 -11.15 -15.70
CA GLU A 140 8.52 -9.88 -15.80
C GLU A 140 8.95 -9.33 -14.43
N ASP A 141 8.15 -9.56 -13.39
CA ASP A 141 8.34 -8.96 -12.07
C ASP A 141 9.22 -9.83 -11.17
N MET A 142 10.09 -9.18 -10.39
CA MET A 142 10.90 -9.86 -9.37
C MET A 142 10.04 -10.32 -8.18
N TYR A 143 10.37 -11.49 -7.62
CA TYR A 143 9.71 -12.03 -6.44
C TYR A 143 10.56 -13.04 -5.67
N ALA A 144 10.27 -13.19 -4.37
CA ALA A 144 10.69 -14.35 -3.60
C ALA A 144 9.79 -15.56 -3.89
N HIS A 145 10.38 -16.69 -4.26
CA HIS A 145 9.64 -17.87 -4.71
C HIS A 145 8.65 -18.40 -3.65
N ASP A 146 9.07 -18.43 -2.39
CA ASP A 146 8.25 -18.92 -1.27
C ASP A 146 7.04 -18.00 -0.99
N SER A 147 7.20 -16.68 -1.21
CA SER A 147 6.10 -15.71 -1.07
C SER A 147 5.04 -15.88 -2.15
N ILE A 148 5.44 -16.10 -3.42
CA ILE A 148 4.46 -16.42 -4.48
C ILE A 148 3.76 -17.75 -4.19
N GLN A 149 4.49 -18.78 -3.75
CA GLN A 149 3.87 -20.04 -3.38
C GLN A 149 2.86 -19.91 -2.23
N LEU A 150 3.14 -19.05 -1.24
CA LEU A 150 2.23 -18.77 -0.14
C LEU A 150 0.97 -18.09 -0.67
N LEU A 151 1.11 -16.98 -1.39
CA LEU A 151 0.00 -16.21 -1.95
C LEU A 151 -0.89 -17.03 -2.90
N GLN A 152 -0.30 -17.89 -3.74
CA GLN A 152 -1.05 -18.83 -4.58
C GLN A 152 -1.89 -19.82 -3.74
N LYS A 153 -1.35 -20.35 -2.63
CA LYS A 153 -2.08 -21.23 -1.71
C LYS A 153 -3.19 -20.48 -0.94
N SER A 154 -3.00 -19.18 -0.68
CA SER A 154 -3.98 -18.28 -0.07
C SER A 154 -5.11 -17.87 -1.03
N GLY A 155 -5.01 -18.21 -2.32
CA GLY A 155 -6.05 -17.97 -3.33
C GLY A 155 -5.82 -16.75 -4.23
N ILE A 156 -4.61 -16.20 -4.29
CA ILE A 156 -4.26 -15.13 -5.22
C ILE A 156 -4.18 -15.67 -6.67
N ASP A 157 -5.07 -15.19 -7.52
CA ASP A 157 -5.14 -15.50 -8.97
C ASP A 157 -4.19 -14.57 -9.76
N PHE A 158 -2.95 -15.01 -9.94
CA PHE A 158 -1.92 -14.24 -10.65
C PHE A 158 -2.22 -14.01 -12.14
N ASP A 159 -2.92 -14.92 -12.81
CA ASP A 159 -3.33 -14.73 -14.21
C ASP A 159 -4.35 -13.58 -14.30
N ARG A 160 -5.24 -13.47 -13.32
CA ARG A 160 -6.18 -12.35 -13.19
C ARG A 160 -5.50 -11.06 -12.74
N LEU A 161 -4.49 -11.09 -11.87
CA LEU A 161 -3.66 -9.91 -11.56
C LEU A 161 -3.02 -9.35 -12.84
N GLN A 162 -2.43 -10.20 -13.67
CA GLN A 162 -1.80 -9.77 -14.92
C GLN A 162 -2.81 -9.17 -15.91
N ARG A 163 -4.01 -9.75 -16.02
CA ARG A 163 -5.03 -9.34 -17.01
C ARG A 163 -5.87 -8.13 -16.56
N ASP A 164 -6.38 -8.16 -15.33
CA ASP A 164 -7.43 -7.29 -14.82
C ASP A 164 -6.97 -6.36 -13.68
N GLY A 165 -5.70 -6.49 -13.25
CA GLY A 165 -5.12 -5.79 -12.12
C GLY A 165 -5.04 -4.27 -12.28
N ILE A 166 -5.04 -3.59 -11.13
CA ILE A 166 -5.01 -2.14 -11.02
C ILE A 166 -3.62 -1.58 -11.32
N SER A 167 -3.54 -0.49 -12.09
CA SER A 167 -2.34 0.33 -12.17
C SER A 167 -2.17 1.13 -10.88
N THR A 168 -1.02 0.99 -10.21
CA THR A 168 -0.67 1.73 -9.00
C THR A 168 -0.73 3.25 -9.20
N PHE A 169 -0.35 3.75 -10.38
CA PHE A 169 -0.49 5.16 -10.74
C PHE A 169 -1.96 5.62 -10.71
N LYS A 170 -2.87 4.85 -11.30
CA LYS A 170 -4.30 5.21 -11.31
C LYS A 170 -4.94 5.07 -9.93
N PHE A 171 -4.49 4.12 -9.13
CA PHE A 171 -4.88 4.02 -7.72
C PHE A 171 -4.43 5.25 -6.92
N ALA A 172 -3.18 5.68 -7.06
CA ALA A 172 -2.65 6.88 -6.40
C ALA A 172 -3.42 8.15 -6.79
N GLU A 173 -3.62 8.38 -8.09
CA GLU A 173 -4.39 9.54 -8.64
C GLU A 173 -5.76 9.67 -7.97
N LEU A 174 -6.45 8.54 -7.80
CA LEU A 174 -7.79 8.49 -7.21
C LEU A 174 -7.74 8.62 -5.68
N LEU A 175 -6.86 7.88 -5.01
CA LEU A 175 -6.75 7.86 -3.55
C LEU A 175 -6.33 9.22 -2.98
N LEU A 176 -5.43 9.95 -3.66
CA LEU A 176 -5.01 11.31 -3.30
C LEU A 176 -6.17 12.34 -3.27
N THR A 177 -7.26 12.07 -4.00
CA THR A 177 -8.44 12.97 -4.07
C THR A 177 -9.66 12.44 -3.32
N SER A 178 -9.51 11.32 -2.61
CA SER A 178 -10.61 10.58 -1.98
C SER A 178 -10.97 11.02 -0.55
N GLY A 179 -10.11 11.81 0.11
CA GLY A 179 -10.26 12.17 1.53
C GLY A 179 -9.86 11.09 2.53
N LEU A 180 -9.16 10.03 2.09
CA LEU A 180 -8.64 8.96 2.97
C LEU A 180 -7.22 9.25 3.50
N VAL A 181 -6.39 9.90 2.67
CA VAL A 181 -4.99 10.28 2.98
C VAL A 181 -4.86 11.80 3.05
N LEU A 182 -3.79 12.29 3.67
CA LEU A 182 -3.53 13.73 3.92
C LEU A 182 -4.55 14.40 4.88
N MET A 183 -5.36 13.60 5.58
CA MET A 183 -6.42 14.05 6.48
C MET A 183 -6.08 13.74 7.94
N ASP A 184 -6.14 14.75 8.82
CA ASP A 184 -5.84 14.63 10.25
C ASP A 184 -6.96 13.96 11.06
N ASN A 185 -8.19 14.00 10.55
CA ASN A 185 -9.36 13.34 11.14
C ASN A 185 -9.46 11.84 10.82
N VAL A 186 -8.54 11.27 10.02
CA VAL A 186 -8.52 9.84 9.67
C VAL A 186 -7.44 9.11 10.49
N LEU A 187 -7.86 8.07 11.22
CA LEU A 187 -6.97 7.22 12.01
C LEU A 187 -6.64 5.94 11.22
N TRP A 188 -5.35 5.69 11.01
CA TRP A 188 -4.86 4.48 10.38
C TRP A 188 -4.44 3.43 11.41
N LEU A 189 -4.93 2.20 11.24
CA LEU A 189 -4.55 1.03 12.03
C LEU A 189 -3.80 0.04 11.13
N SER A 190 -2.81 -0.64 11.68
CA SER A 190 -1.93 -1.51 10.89
C SER A 190 -1.23 -2.54 11.79
N PHE A 191 -0.51 -3.51 11.22
CA PHE A 191 0.24 -4.51 11.99
C PHE A 191 1.62 -4.78 11.40
N HIS A 192 2.69 -4.47 12.14
CA HIS A 192 4.08 -4.68 11.71
C HIS A 192 4.43 -3.95 10.40
N SER A 193 3.95 -2.71 10.27
CA SER A 193 3.55 -2.14 8.98
C SER A 193 4.59 -1.27 8.28
N GLY A 194 5.88 -1.49 8.57
CA GLY A 194 6.97 -0.78 7.90
C GLY A 194 6.88 -0.93 6.38
N TYR A 195 6.80 -2.18 5.88
CA TYR A 195 6.70 -2.46 4.45
C TYR A 195 5.39 -1.94 3.85
N ASP A 196 4.26 -2.09 4.54
CA ASP A 196 2.94 -1.63 4.05
C ASP A 196 2.96 -0.12 3.77
N PHE A 197 3.40 0.67 4.76
CA PHE A 197 3.55 2.11 4.59
C PHE A 197 4.67 2.46 3.61
N GLY A 198 5.73 1.65 3.53
CA GLY A 198 6.74 1.75 2.46
C GLY A 198 6.12 1.70 1.07
N TYR A 199 5.30 0.69 0.76
CA TYR A 199 4.62 0.59 -0.52
C TYR A 199 3.63 1.73 -0.73
N MET A 200 2.83 2.08 0.29
CA MET A 200 1.87 3.17 0.20
C MET A 200 2.55 4.52 -0.07
N ILE A 201 3.66 4.84 0.60
CA ILE A 201 4.41 6.09 0.37
C ILE A 201 5.09 6.09 -1.01
N LYS A 202 5.67 4.97 -1.46
CA LYS A 202 6.20 4.83 -2.85
C LYS A 202 5.12 5.13 -3.89
N ILE A 203 3.93 4.56 -3.70
CA ILE A 203 2.80 4.69 -4.64
C ILE A 203 2.19 6.10 -4.61
N LEU A 204 1.93 6.65 -3.41
CA LEU A 204 1.29 7.96 -3.26
C LEU A 204 2.19 9.14 -3.64
N SER A 205 3.50 9.04 -3.40
CA SER A 205 4.45 10.08 -3.81
C SER A 205 4.83 10.00 -5.29
N GLY A 206 4.80 8.80 -5.89
CA GLY A 206 5.38 8.55 -7.22
C GLY A 206 6.91 8.67 -7.23
N LEU A 207 7.56 8.67 -6.06
CA LEU A 207 8.99 8.88 -5.88
C LEU A 207 9.65 7.68 -5.21
N MET A 208 10.99 7.66 -5.20
CA MET A 208 11.75 6.75 -4.35
C MET A 208 11.59 7.15 -2.88
N LEU A 209 11.45 6.15 -2.00
CA LEU A 209 11.45 6.39 -0.55
C LEU A 209 12.71 7.15 -0.08
N PRO A 210 12.57 8.08 0.89
CA PRO A 210 13.68 8.91 1.40
C PRO A 210 14.94 8.10 1.80
N GLU A 211 16.11 8.73 1.77
CA GLU A 211 17.36 8.05 2.11
C GLU A 211 17.49 7.70 3.60
N THR A 212 16.80 8.42 4.49
CA THR A 212 16.87 8.23 5.94
C THR A 212 15.53 7.79 6.53
N GLU A 213 15.60 7.01 7.63
CA GLU A 213 14.46 6.66 8.48
C GLU A 213 13.64 7.92 8.85
N SER A 214 14.32 9.01 9.22
CA SER A 214 13.68 10.27 9.62
C SER A 214 12.87 10.91 8.49
N GLY A 215 13.40 10.98 7.27
CA GLY A 215 12.70 11.54 6.12
C GLY A 215 11.49 10.69 5.72
N PHE A 216 11.58 9.37 5.90
CA PHE A 216 10.44 8.48 5.75
C PHE A 216 9.34 8.78 6.78
N PHE A 217 9.67 8.94 8.07
CA PHE A 217 8.67 9.29 9.08
C PHE A 217 8.07 10.70 8.89
N GLU A 218 8.83 11.67 8.38
CA GLU A 218 8.31 12.98 7.97
C GLU A 218 7.29 12.84 6.82
N THR A 219 7.61 12.02 5.82
CA THR A 219 6.71 11.75 4.68
C THR A 219 5.49 10.94 5.11
N LEU A 220 5.67 9.94 5.98
CA LEU A 220 4.60 9.15 6.59
C LEU A 220 3.59 10.06 7.29
N LYS A 221 4.06 10.96 8.15
CA LYS A 221 3.20 11.89 8.90
C LYS A 221 2.44 12.87 8.01
N LEU A 222 2.92 13.17 6.80
CA LEU A 222 2.19 13.99 5.83
C LEU A 222 0.98 13.23 5.27
N TYR A 223 1.19 12.01 4.75
CA TYR A 223 0.11 11.21 4.12
C TYR A 223 -0.81 10.53 5.14
N PHE A 224 -0.28 10.17 6.31
CA PHE A 224 -0.95 9.40 7.36
C PHE A 224 -0.69 10.08 8.73
N PRO A 225 -1.40 11.18 9.06
CA PRO A 225 -1.08 12.00 10.23
C PRO A 225 -1.24 11.28 11.57
N VAL A 226 -2.15 10.29 11.65
CA VAL A 226 -2.40 9.48 12.85
C VAL A 226 -2.37 8.00 12.49
N VAL A 227 -1.37 7.29 13.00
CA VAL A 227 -1.15 5.85 12.77
C VAL A 227 -0.98 5.13 14.11
N TYR A 228 -1.61 3.97 14.26
CA TYR A 228 -1.25 2.97 15.27
C TYR A 228 -0.82 1.66 14.60
N ASP A 229 0.38 1.19 14.91
CA ASP A 229 0.81 -0.18 14.64
C ASP A 229 0.46 -1.06 15.85
N VAL A 230 -0.44 -2.02 15.65
CA VAL A 230 -0.89 -3.01 16.65
C VAL A 230 0.31 -3.81 17.18
N LYS A 231 1.28 -4.15 16.33
CA LYS A 231 2.51 -4.85 16.74
C LYS A 231 3.37 -3.98 17.66
N HIS A 232 3.41 -2.67 17.42
CA HIS A 232 4.09 -1.74 18.32
C HIS A 232 3.36 -1.63 19.67
N LEU A 233 2.03 -1.48 19.65
CA LEU A 233 1.19 -1.40 20.86
C LEU A 233 1.34 -2.64 21.77
N MET A 234 1.47 -3.84 21.19
CA MET A 234 1.70 -5.07 21.96
C MET A 234 2.92 -5.00 22.89
N ASN A 235 3.95 -4.21 22.58
CA ASN A 235 5.14 -4.09 23.43
C ASN A 235 4.82 -3.50 24.82
N ALA A 236 3.70 -2.79 24.96
CA ALA A 236 3.21 -2.33 26.26
C ALA A 236 2.43 -3.40 27.04
N THR A 237 2.13 -4.55 26.42
CA THR A 237 1.35 -5.65 26.99
C THR A 237 2.26 -6.82 27.35
N LYS A 238 2.06 -7.43 28.52
CA LYS A 238 2.95 -8.51 29.00
C LYS A 238 2.80 -9.83 28.24
N ASN A 239 1.58 -10.10 27.78
CA ASN A 239 1.14 -11.45 27.39
C ASN A 239 0.89 -11.62 25.88
N LEU A 240 0.89 -10.55 25.09
CA LEU A 240 0.69 -10.64 23.64
C LEU A 240 2.04 -10.72 22.93
N ARG A 241 2.25 -11.84 22.24
CA ARG A 241 3.39 -12.11 21.35
C ARG A 241 2.87 -12.90 20.15
N GLY A 242 3.66 -12.97 19.08
CA GLY A 242 3.28 -13.71 17.87
C GLY A 242 2.84 -12.83 16.69
N GLY A 243 2.42 -13.47 15.60
CA GLY A 243 1.86 -12.85 14.40
C GLY A 243 0.39 -12.45 14.56
N LEU A 244 -0.17 -11.75 13.56
CA LEU A 244 -1.53 -11.20 13.60
C LEU A 244 -2.58 -12.25 13.97
N GLN A 245 -2.52 -13.43 13.35
CA GLN A 245 -3.43 -14.54 13.63
C GLN A 245 -3.33 -15.04 15.07
N GLU A 246 -2.10 -15.23 15.58
CA GLU A 246 -1.87 -15.75 16.94
C GLU A 246 -2.44 -14.80 18.01
N ILE A 247 -2.36 -13.48 17.78
CA ILE A 247 -2.91 -12.47 18.68
C ILE A 247 -4.43 -12.41 18.57
N ALA A 248 -4.98 -12.52 17.35
CA ALA A 248 -6.42 -12.61 17.15
C ALA A 248 -7.00 -13.84 17.90
N ASP A 249 -6.34 -14.99 17.81
CA ASP A 249 -6.72 -16.21 18.53
C ASP A 249 -6.67 -16.01 20.06
N ILE A 250 -5.60 -15.38 20.59
CA ILE A 250 -5.47 -15.05 22.02
C ILE A 250 -6.58 -14.08 22.49
N LEU A 251 -6.92 -13.08 21.66
CA LEU A 251 -7.93 -12.06 21.96
C LEU A 251 -9.37 -12.50 21.63
N GLN A 252 -9.54 -13.72 21.10
CA GLN A 252 -10.81 -14.31 20.67
C GLN A 252 -11.52 -13.52 19.56
N VAL A 253 -10.75 -13.07 18.57
CA VAL A 253 -11.21 -12.36 17.38
C VAL A 253 -11.28 -13.32 16.20
N GLU A 254 -12.48 -13.58 15.69
CA GLU A 254 -12.70 -14.46 14.53
C GLU A 254 -12.26 -13.79 13.23
N ARG A 255 -11.48 -14.51 12.41
CA ARG A 255 -11.12 -14.07 11.04
C ARG A 255 -12.33 -14.16 10.11
N ILE A 256 -12.53 -13.10 9.34
CA ILE A 256 -13.49 -13.05 8.23
C ILE A 256 -12.70 -12.93 6.93
N GLY A 257 -12.95 -13.84 5.98
CA GLY A 257 -12.21 -13.92 4.72
C GLY A 257 -10.99 -14.88 4.76
N PRO A 258 -10.26 -15.00 3.64
CA PRO A 258 -9.11 -15.89 3.50
C PRO A 258 -7.86 -15.31 4.17
N GLN A 259 -7.16 -16.12 4.97
CA GLN A 259 -5.87 -15.73 5.55
C GLN A 259 -4.81 -15.48 4.47
N HIS A 260 -3.95 -14.47 4.68
CA HIS A 260 -2.95 -14.02 3.70
C HIS A 260 -3.60 -13.55 2.38
N GLN A 261 -4.65 -12.74 2.54
CA GLN A 261 -5.07 -11.76 1.55
C GLN A 261 -5.37 -10.45 2.26
N ALA A 262 -4.91 -9.34 1.69
CA ALA A 262 -4.83 -8.06 2.38
C ALA A 262 -6.19 -7.58 2.94
N GLY A 263 -7.31 -7.89 2.28
CA GLY A 263 -8.64 -7.52 2.77
C GLY A 263 -9.06 -8.28 4.04
N SER A 264 -8.73 -9.57 4.16
CA SER A 264 -9.03 -10.33 5.38
C SER A 264 -8.11 -9.89 6.53
N ASP A 265 -6.82 -9.69 6.24
CA ASP A 265 -5.82 -9.32 7.22
C ASP A 265 -5.97 -7.85 7.69
N SER A 266 -6.41 -6.92 6.82
CA SER A 266 -6.80 -5.56 7.25
C SER A 266 -8.02 -5.57 8.17
N LEU A 267 -9.02 -6.41 7.87
CA LEU A 267 -10.23 -6.56 8.67
C LEU A 267 -9.91 -7.17 10.04
N LEU A 268 -9.05 -8.19 10.07
CA LEU A 268 -8.56 -8.82 11.29
C LEU A 268 -7.71 -7.84 12.12
N THR A 269 -6.86 -7.04 11.48
CA THR A 269 -6.06 -5.99 12.13
C THR A 269 -6.93 -4.97 12.85
N GLY A 270 -7.98 -4.46 12.20
CA GLY A 270 -8.91 -3.53 12.82
C GLY A 270 -9.67 -4.14 14.00
N ALA A 271 -10.23 -5.34 13.84
CA ALA A 271 -10.94 -6.04 14.91
C ALA A 271 -10.03 -6.36 16.11
N THR A 272 -8.78 -6.79 15.83
CA THR A 272 -7.74 -7.05 16.84
C THR A 272 -7.35 -5.78 17.58
N PHE A 273 -7.18 -4.63 16.88
CA PHE A 273 -6.94 -3.34 17.53
C PHE A 273 -8.04 -2.97 18.51
N PHE A 274 -9.32 -3.02 18.12
CA PHE A 274 -10.41 -2.63 19.01
C PHE A 274 -10.52 -3.54 20.22
N ARG A 275 -10.34 -4.86 20.05
CA ARG A 275 -10.34 -5.81 21.16
C ARG A 275 -9.14 -5.62 22.10
N MET A 276 -7.96 -5.34 21.55
CA MET A 276 -6.77 -5.03 22.34
C MET A 276 -6.92 -3.69 23.08
N LYS A 277 -7.49 -2.66 22.45
CA LYS A 277 -7.78 -1.34 23.05
C LYS A 277 -8.73 -1.47 24.24
N GLU A 278 -9.78 -2.28 24.11
CA GLU A 278 -10.71 -2.59 25.20
C GLU A 278 -10.01 -3.30 26.37
N LEU A 279 -9.31 -4.41 26.09
CA LEU A 279 -8.77 -5.28 27.15
C LEU A 279 -7.46 -4.76 27.77
N CYS A 280 -6.55 -4.21 26.98
CA CYS A 280 -5.16 -3.93 27.38
C CYS A 280 -4.90 -2.45 27.69
N PHE A 281 -5.84 -1.55 27.37
CA PHE A 281 -5.68 -0.10 27.47
C PHE A 281 -6.89 0.60 28.11
N ASP A 282 -7.79 -0.15 28.76
CA ASP A 282 -9.03 0.38 29.38
C ASP A 282 -9.87 1.27 28.44
N GLY A 283 -9.85 0.97 27.13
CA GLY A 283 -10.51 1.76 26.10
C GLY A 283 -9.78 3.03 25.65
N ASN A 284 -8.61 3.37 26.21
CA ASN A 284 -7.89 4.62 25.96
C ASN A 284 -6.39 4.42 25.65
N ILE A 285 -6.00 4.66 24.40
CA ILE A 285 -4.60 4.61 23.96
C ILE A 285 -4.06 6.05 23.92
N ASP A 286 -2.96 6.28 24.63
CA ASP A 286 -2.25 7.57 24.68
C ASP A 286 -1.57 7.91 23.33
N PRO A 287 -2.02 8.95 22.60
CA PRO A 287 -1.44 9.29 21.31
C PRO A 287 0.00 9.77 21.39
N GLU A 288 0.40 10.50 22.45
CA GLU A 288 1.77 11.04 22.59
C GLU A 288 2.80 9.92 22.68
N ARG A 289 2.37 8.77 23.22
CA ARG A 289 3.22 7.62 23.50
C ARG A 289 3.22 6.55 22.40
N TYR A 290 2.16 6.45 21.60
CA TYR A 290 2.00 5.34 20.64
C TYR A 290 1.69 5.75 19.20
N ALA A 291 1.24 6.98 18.93
CA ALA A 291 0.87 7.37 17.57
C ALA A 291 2.11 7.65 16.70
N GLY A 292 2.09 7.16 15.46
CA GLY A 292 3.14 7.38 14.47
C GLY A 292 4.37 6.47 14.60
N TYR A 293 4.40 5.54 15.57
CA TYR A 293 5.47 4.55 15.69
C TYR A 293 5.15 3.27 14.91
N LEU A 294 6.09 2.81 14.09
CA LEU A 294 6.01 1.55 13.35
C LEU A 294 6.97 0.53 13.95
N TYR A 295 6.52 -0.71 14.08
CA TYR A 295 7.34 -1.79 14.64
C TYR A 295 8.57 -2.05 13.75
N GLY A 296 9.73 -2.23 14.39
CA GLY A 296 10.99 -2.55 13.71
C GLY A 296 11.74 -1.35 13.12
N LEU A 297 11.06 -0.22 12.86
CA LEU A 297 11.68 0.98 12.29
C LEU A 297 11.96 2.07 13.32
N SER A 298 10.97 2.47 14.13
CA SER A 298 11.09 3.69 14.93
C SER A 298 12.18 3.64 16.02
N SER A 299 13.29 4.32 15.78
CA SER A 299 14.43 4.41 16.71
C SER A 299 14.07 4.89 18.13
N SER A 300 12.99 5.66 18.30
CA SER A 300 12.61 6.31 19.57
C SER A 300 11.59 5.54 20.44
N GLY A 301 10.96 4.48 19.91
CA GLY A 301 9.74 3.90 20.50
C GLY A 301 9.92 2.86 21.62
N GLN A 302 11.14 2.52 22.03
CA GLN A 302 11.39 1.34 22.87
C GLN A 302 11.11 1.51 24.38
N ASN A 303 10.76 2.70 24.86
CA ASN A 303 10.67 3.03 26.30
C ASN A 303 9.22 3.08 26.87
N ALA A 304 8.27 2.41 26.24
CA ALA A 304 6.86 2.44 26.63
C ALA A 304 6.54 1.58 27.89
N SER A 305 6.42 2.21 29.07
CA SER A 305 6.13 1.60 30.40
C SER A 305 4.91 0.65 30.47
N GLU A 306 5.13 -0.62 30.83
CA GLU A 306 4.14 -1.73 30.91
C GLU A 306 2.71 -1.38 31.39
N VAL A 307 1.71 -2.02 30.77
CA VAL A 307 0.34 -2.18 31.28
C VAL A 307 0.09 -3.66 31.64
N VAL A 308 -0.61 -3.92 32.75
CA VAL A 308 -0.90 -5.27 33.28
C VAL A 308 -2.36 -5.62 33.04
N LEU A 309 -2.62 -6.74 32.37
CA LEU A 309 -3.97 -7.30 32.20
C LEU A 309 -4.49 -7.93 33.50
N PRO A 310 -5.68 -7.54 34.01
CA PRO A 310 -6.36 -8.30 35.04
C PRO A 310 -7.10 -9.50 34.44
N GLY A 311 -6.83 -10.73 34.92
CA GLY A 311 -7.75 -11.87 34.75
C GLY A 311 -7.21 -13.15 34.09
N VAL A 312 -5.99 -13.17 33.54
CA VAL A 312 -5.40 -14.43 33.05
C VAL A 312 -4.62 -15.12 34.17
N SER A 313 -5.25 -16.11 34.81
CA SER A 313 -4.64 -16.90 35.88
C SER A 313 -3.80 -18.05 35.32
N THR A 314 -2.47 -17.92 35.42
CA THR A 314 -1.52 -19.04 35.29
C THR A 314 -0.72 -19.18 36.59
N SER A 315 -0.75 -20.37 37.18
CA SER A 315 -0.14 -20.68 38.49
C SER A 315 1.33 -21.13 38.40
N SER A 316 2.09 -20.86 39.47
CA SER A 316 3.37 -21.51 39.88
C SER A 316 4.58 -21.39 38.93
N GLU A 317 5.84 -21.29 39.35
CA GLU A 317 6.47 -21.16 40.69
C GLU A 317 7.91 -20.58 40.53
N ASP A 318 8.61 -20.34 41.64
CA ASP A 318 9.98 -19.77 41.72
C ASP A 318 11.05 -20.48 40.88
N GLY A 319 12.11 -19.74 40.48
CA GLY A 319 13.43 -20.37 40.30
C GLY A 319 14.41 -19.79 39.27
N THR A 320 15.36 -19.00 39.76
CA THR A 320 16.77 -18.97 39.31
C THR A 320 17.12 -18.46 37.89
N THR A 321 17.79 -17.31 37.90
CA THR A 321 18.64 -16.70 36.86
C THR A 321 19.31 -17.67 35.87
N SER A 322 19.12 -17.43 34.56
CA SER A 322 20.09 -17.77 33.50
C SER A 322 19.88 -16.94 32.24
N ARG A 323 20.99 -16.47 31.63
CA ARG A 323 20.98 -15.68 30.38
C ARG A 323 20.37 -16.49 29.24
N GLN A 324 19.22 -16.07 28.71
CA GLN A 324 18.69 -16.62 27.46
C GLN A 324 18.90 -15.67 26.28
N ARG A 325 19.75 -16.14 25.37
CA ARG A 325 19.97 -15.66 24.00
C ARG A 325 18.63 -15.66 23.25
N MET A 326 18.14 -14.47 22.87
CA MET A 326 17.00 -14.37 21.96
C MET A 326 17.31 -15.13 20.66
N LYS A 327 16.45 -16.08 20.30
CA LYS A 327 16.41 -16.62 18.95
C LYS A 327 15.64 -15.63 18.10
N ASN A 328 16.21 -15.23 16.97
CA ASN A 328 15.45 -14.56 15.93
C ASN A 328 14.57 -15.62 15.25
N ASP A 329 13.25 -15.52 15.42
CA ASP A 329 12.29 -16.30 14.63
C ASP A 329 12.12 -15.66 13.24
N PHE A 330 13.23 -15.69 12.49
CA PHE A 330 13.32 -15.44 11.05
C PHE A 330 14.18 -16.56 10.43
N ALA A 331 13.80 -17.80 10.70
CA ALA A 331 14.39 -18.99 10.10
C ALA A 331 13.69 -19.31 8.77
N HIS A 332 13.87 -18.45 7.76
CA HIS A 332 13.54 -18.84 6.39
C HIS A 332 14.59 -19.82 5.86
N PRO A 333 14.19 -20.98 5.31
CA PRO A 333 15.13 -21.90 4.69
C PRO A 333 15.71 -21.28 3.41
N MET A 334 17.04 -21.18 3.34
CA MET A 334 17.74 -20.82 2.11
C MET A 334 17.39 -21.82 1.00
N ASN A 335 16.96 -21.35 -0.17
CA ASN A 335 16.69 -22.19 -1.33
C ASN A 335 17.42 -21.63 -2.57
N GLU A 336 18.42 -22.36 -3.05
CA GLU A 336 19.52 -21.87 -3.90
C GLU A 336 19.15 -21.57 -5.38
N LYS A 337 17.86 -21.35 -5.71
CA LYS A 337 17.41 -21.25 -7.11
C LYS A 337 17.09 -19.86 -7.64
N HIS A 338 16.86 -18.88 -6.77
CA HIS A 338 16.91 -17.46 -7.10
C HIS A 338 17.55 -16.76 -5.91
N GLY A 339 18.86 -16.46 -6.04
CA GLY A 339 19.66 -15.95 -4.92
C GLY A 339 19.21 -14.55 -4.49
N VAL A 340 19.36 -14.26 -3.19
CA VAL A 340 19.22 -12.89 -2.69
C VAL A 340 20.31 -12.04 -3.34
N VAL A 341 19.92 -10.97 -4.03
CA VAL A 341 20.89 -10.06 -4.66
C VAL A 341 21.38 -9.09 -3.59
N GLU A 342 22.69 -8.99 -3.43
CA GLU A 342 23.31 -7.96 -2.61
C GLU A 342 23.44 -6.68 -3.45
N LEU A 343 23.02 -5.53 -2.92
CA LEU A 343 23.07 -4.24 -3.60
C LEU A 343 23.72 -3.20 -2.69
N ASP A 344 24.63 -2.39 -3.22
CA ASP A 344 25.08 -1.18 -2.53
C ASP A 344 23.89 -0.22 -2.32
N VAL A 345 23.94 0.60 -1.28
CA VAL A 345 22.85 1.50 -0.83
C VAL A 345 22.42 2.50 -1.93
N ASN A 346 23.27 2.70 -2.95
CA ASN A 346 23.09 3.60 -4.09
C ASN A 346 22.56 2.90 -5.36
N GLY A 347 22.42 1.57 -5.36
CA GLY A 347 21.87 0.80 -6.50
C GLY A 347 22.85 0.48 -7.63
N GLU A 348 24.14 0.72 -7.45
CA GLU A 348 25.17 0.26 -8.40
C GLU A 348 25.52 -1.22 -8.15
N ILE A 349 25.60 -2.01 -9.24
CA ILE A 349 25.96 -3.43 -9.18
C ILE A 349 27.48 -3.57 -9.28
N GLU A 350 28.15 -3.96 -8.20
CA GLU A 350 29.56 -4.39 -8.27
C GLU A 350 29.66 -5.76 -8.98
N SER A 351 29.80 -5.74 -10.31
CA SER A 351 30.15 -6.93 -11.07
C SER A 351 31.64 -7.23 -10.94
N GLY A 352 31.99 -8.15 -10.04
CA GLY A 352 33.33 -8.70 -9.95
C GLY A 352 33.71 -9.50 -11.20
N GLN A 353 34.90 -9.18 -11.76
CA GLN A 353 35.62 -9.86 -12.87
C GLN A 353 35.37 -9.38 -14.33
N LYS A 354 36.19 -8.40 -14.73
CA LYS A 354 36.90 -8.23 -16.03
C LYS A 354 36.35 -8.94 -17.29
N ASP A 355 35.86 -8.09 -18.20
CA ASP A 355 36.30 -7.90 -19.61
C ASP A 355 36.25 -9.07 -20.65
N PRO A 356 35.98 -8.75 -21.95
CA PRO A 356 34.90 -7.89 -22.45
C PRO A 356 34.28 -8.39 -23.79
N SER A 357 33.45 -7.54 -24.41
CA SER A 357 33.01 -7.50 -25.82
C SER A 357 31.80 -8.36 -26.24
N VAL A 358 30.68 -7.68 -26.55
CA VAL A 358 30.10 -7.50 -27.91
C VAL A 358 28.85 -6.61 -27.81
N LEU A 359 28.77 -5.63 -28.74
CA LEU A 359 27.68 -4.71 -29.16
C LEU A 359 26.25 -4.86 -28.55
N GLY A 360 25.47 -3.79 -28.32
CA GLY A 360 25.74 -2.34 -28.50
C GLY A 360 24.49 -1.44 -28.47
N THR A 361 24.73 -0.11 -28.37
CA THR A 361 23.87 1.06 -28.73
C THR A 361 22.51 1.34 -28.03
N ASP A 362 22.36 2.61 -27.63
CA ASP A 362 21.13 3.45 -27.66
C ASP A 362 20.02 3.22 -26.58
N VAL A 363 19.40 4.22 -25.91
CA VAL A 363 19.52 5.70 -25.86
C VAL A 363 19.30 6.16 -24.39
N SER A 364 19.93 7.27 -23.96
CA SER A 364 19.64 7.95 -22.68
C SER A 364 18.77 9.21 -22.89
N LEU A 365 17.72 9.40 -22.07
CA LEU A 365 16.84 10.58 -22.09
C LEU A 365 16.79 11.27 -20.71
N ASN A 366 17.57 12.34 -20.56
CA ASN A 366 17.38 13.32 -19.49
C ASN A 366 16.47 14.45 -19.99
N ALA A 367 15.37 14.72 -19.28
CA ALA A 367 14.50 15.85 -19.54
C ALA A 367 14.61 16.89 -18.41
N ALA A 368 15.44 17.92 -18.62
CA ALA A 368 15.50 19.09 -17.74
C ALA A 368 14.54 20.17 -18.25
N LEU A 369 13.67 20.68 -17.37
CA LEU A 369 12.80 21.84 -17.66
C LEU A 369 13.46 23.13 -17.18
N SER A 370 13.84 24.01 -18.11
CA SER A 370 14.11 25.42 -17.80
C SER A 370 13.52 26.34 -18.87
N VAL A 371 12.51 27.12 -18.44
CA VAL A 371 12.10 28.36 -19.12
C VAL A 371 13.21 29.39 -18.84
N GLY A 372 13.76 30.19 -19.77
CA GLY A 372 13.40 30.47 -21.15
C GLY A 372 13.15 31.98 -21.33
N HIS A 373 13.99 32.69 -22.10
CA HIS A 373 13.79 34.00 -22.79
C HIS A 373 15.16 34.56 -23.25
N GLY A 374 15.31 35.01 -24.51
CA GLY A 374 16.51 35.76 -24.95
C GLY A 374 16.90 35.66 -26.44
N ASP A 375 16.28 36.51 -27.27
CA ASP A 375 16.81 37.14 -28.50
C ASP A 375 17.31 36.37 -29.77
N GLN A 376 16.53 36.58 -30.84
CA GLN A 376 16.93 37.11 -32.19
C GLN A 376 17.55 36.23 -33.31
N LYS A 377 16.74 36.12 -34.39
CA LYS A 377 17.00 36.48 -35.82
C LYS A 377 17.36 35.41 -36.90
N ASN A 378 16.88 35.73 -38.12
CA ASN A 378 17.07 35.15 -39.46
C ASN A 378 16.19 33.91 -39.78
N GLU A 379 15.16 34.03 -40.64
CA GLU A 379 15.16 34.02 -42.13
C GLU A 379 15.34 32.59 -42.69
N GLU A 380 14.23 31.91 -43.04
CA GLU A 380 13.69 31.72 -44.41
C GLU A 380 14.39 30.63 -45.24
N GLU A 381 13.76 29.44 -45.37
CA GLU A 381 13.71 28.70 -46.66
C GLU A 381 12.62 27.60 -46.67
N SER A 382 12.34 27.02 -47.85
CA SER A 382 11.04 26.45 -48.24
C SER A 382 11.10 25.05 -48.88
N THR A 383 10.14 24.20 -48.51
CA THR A 383 9.49 23.11 -49.29
C THR A 383 10.31 22.16 -50.21
N ALA A 384 10.40 20.89 -49.81
CA ALA A 384 10.26 19.65 -50.62
C ALA A 384 10.21 18.44 -49.63
N VAL A 385 9.72 17.21 -49.89
CA VAL A 385 9.67 16.32 -51.07
C VAL A 385 8.45 15.39 -50.98
N GLN A 386 7.92 14.90 -52.12
CA GLN A 386 6.89 13.86 -52.20
C GLN A 386 7.26 12.83 -53.31
N GLU A 387 6.78 11.58 -53.18
CA GLU A 387 6.69 10.49 -54.20
C GLU A 387 7.95 9.87 -54.85
N ILE A 388 8.22 8.59 -54.52
CA ILE A 388 8.87 7.50 -55.33
C ILE A 388 8.38 6.18 -54.68
N SER A 389 7.95 5.08 -55.32
CA SER A 389 7.52 4.72 -56.70
C SER A 389 6.70 3.39 -56.67
N GLN A 390 6.36 2.77 -57.81
CA GLN A 390 5.76 1.42 -57.94
C GLN A 390 6.45 0.56 -59.02
N ALA A 391 6.18 -0.76 -58.98
CA ALA A 391 6.17 -1.76 -60.07
C ALA A 391 7.47 -2.47 -60.52
N ALA A 392 7.49 -3.81 -60.31
CA ALA A 392 8.11 -4.92 -61.05
C ALA A 392 7.79 -6.23 -60.26
N ASP A 393 7.58 -7.42 -60.81
CA ASP A 393 7.31 -7.87 -62.19
C ASP A 393 6.52 -9.22 -62.13
N THR A 394 6.03 -9.73 -63.26
CA THR A 394 5.19 -10.95 -63.37
C THR A 394 5.96 -12.29 -63.38
N ASP A 395 5.32 -13.39 -62.92
CA ASP A 395 5.65 -14.76 -63.39
C ASP A 395 4.45 -15.76 -63.34
N GLU A 396 4.59 -16.93 -63.97
CA GLU A 396 3.52 -17.68 -64.65
C GLU A 396 2.79 -18.86 -63.92
N SER A 397 1.46 -18.94 -64.16
CA SER A 397 0.63 -20.07 -64.68
C SER A 397 0.48 -21.49 -64.03
N SER A 398 -0.68 -22.10 -64.36
CA SER A 398 -1.12 -23.53 -64.23
C SER A 398 -1.42 -24.05 -62.80
N GLU A 399 -2.67 -24.32 -62.41
CA GLU A 399 -3.69 -25.31 -62.84
C GLU A 399 -3.63 -26.67 -62.11
N GLY A 400 -4.73 -27.01 -61.43
CA GLY A 400 -4.96 -28.29 -60.74
C GLY A 400 -6.32 -28.27 -60.00
N PRO A 401 -7.36 -28.98 -60.45
CA PRO A 401 -8.74 -28.73 -59.99
C PRO A 401 -9.28 -29.68 -58.92
N LYS A 402 -10.20 -29.13 -58.11
CA LYS A 402 -11.42 -29.67 -57.48
C LYS A 402 -11.69 -31.19 -57.55
N GLU A 403 -12.13 -31.78 -56.43
CA GLU A 403 -13.57 -32.11 -56.21
C GLU A 403 -13.88 -32.54 -54.76
N ILE A 404 -15.16 -32.32 -54.37
CA ILE A 404 -15.84 -32.60 -53.08
C ILE A 404 -15.42 -31.70 -51.89
#